data_AF-A0A383ADZ0-F1
#
_entry.id   AF-A0A383ADZ0-F1
#
_cell.length_a   1.000
_cell.length_b   1.000
_cell.length_c   1.000
_cell.angle_alpha   90.00
_cell.angle_beta   90.00
_cell.angle_gamma   90.00
#
_symmetry.space_group_name_H-M   'P 1'
#
loop_
_entity.id
_entity.type
_entity.pdbx_description
1 polymer ?
#
loop_
_entity_poly.entity_id
_entity_poly.type
_entity_poly.pdbx_seq_one_letter_code
_entity_poly.pdbx_strand_id
1 'polypeptide(L)'
;MLIPNYLTSEFLFIGIAGISFFKRNFRKSKNPEHLFTEALQCLVKDDKHRAVSLLRQVVKKDSDHVEAYLLLGNIIRTDFPEQAVKIHQSLTVRPGLSKSMTVDIHKALADDYRALTKIDLAKREGEKILKYERRNKW
;
A
#
# COMPACT_ATOMS: atom_id res chain seq x y z
N MET A 1 -34.25 -52.23 -16.10
CA MET A 1 -32.88 -51.77 -16.46
C MET A 1 -32.57 -50.58 -15.57
N LEU A 2 -31.90 -50.82 -14.44
CA LEU A 2 -31.61 -49.82 -13.41
C LEU A 2 -30.45 -48.94 -13.91
N ILE A 3 -30.71 -47.66 -14.16
CA ILE A 3 -29.64 -46.71 -14.48
C ILE A 3 -28.77 -46.58 -13.22
N PRO A 4 -27.44 -46.75 -13.30
CA PRO A 4 -26.58 -46.71 -12.12
C PRO A 4 -26.60 -45.31 -11.48
N ASN A 5 -27.07 -45.22 -10.23
CA ASN A 5 -27.20 -43.99 -9.43
C ASN A 5 -25.86 -43.30 -9.07
N TYR A 6 -24.73 -43.80 -9.57
CA TYR A 6 -23.39 -43.26 -9.30
C TYR A 6 -22.99 -42.17 -10.30
N LEU A 7 -23.62 -42.14 -11.49
CA LEU A 7 -23.28 -41.16 -12.52
C LEU A 7 -23.78 -39.75 -12.16
N THR A 8 -24.82 -39.64 -11.34
CA THR A 8 -25.44 -38.35 -10.96
C THR A 8 -24.69 -37.63 -9.83
N SER A 9 -23.97 -38.33 -8.96
CA SER A 9 -23.25 -37.74 -7.83
C SER A 9 -21.94 -37.05 -8.24
N GLU A 10 -21.26 -37.53 -9.27
CA GLU A 10 -20.02 -36.92 -9.80
C GLU A 10 -20.27 -35.55 -10.44
N PHE A 11 -21.34 -35.38 -11.22
CA PHE A 11 -21.72 -34.09 -11.80
C PHE A 11 -22.13 -33.07 -10.72
N LEU A 12 -22.73 -33.55 -9.63
CA LEU A 12 -23.10 -32.69 -8.50
C LEU A 12 -21.85 -32.12 -7.81
N PHE A 13 -20.80 -32.93 -7.65
CA PHE A 13 -19.52 -32.50 -7.08
C PHE A 13 -18.78 -31.49 -7.97
N ILE A 14 -18.76 -31.70 -9.29
CA ILE A 14 -18.15 -30.75 -10.24
C ILE A 14 -18.92 -29.42 -10.22
N GLY A 15 -20.26 -29.47 -10.15
CA GLY A 15 -21.10 -28.28 -10.01
C GLY A 15 -20.82 -27.50 -8.72
N ILE A 16 -20.74 -28.19 -7.58
CA ILE A 16 -20.44 -27.56 -6.28
C ILE A 16 -19.01 -26.98 -6.25
N ALA A 17 -18.03 -27.72 -6.78
CA ALA A 17 -16.65 -27.25 -6.89
C ALA A 17 -16.54 -26.04 -7.82
N GLY A 18 -17.24 -26.05 -8.96
CA GLY A 18 -17.33 -24.94 -9.90
C GLY A 18 -17.98 -23.70 -9.28
N ILE A 19 -19.11 -23.86 -8.59
CA ILE A 19 -19.80 -22.75 -7.88
C ILE A 19 -18.92 -22.20 -6.76
N SER A 20 -18.24 -23.05 -5.99
CA SER A 20 -17.32 -22.65 -4.93
C SER A 20 -16.11 -21.88 -5.49
N PHE A 21 -15.52 -22.37 -6.58
CA PHE A 21 -14.43 -21.71 -7.31
C PHE A 21 -14.86 -20.34 -7.85
N PHE A 22 -16.06 -20.27 -8.46
CA PHE A 22 -16.63 -19.04 -8.98
C PHE A 22 -16.91 -18.04 -7.84
N LYS A 23 -17.60 -18.46 -6.76
CA LYS A 23 -17.84 -17.60 -5.58
C LYS A 23 -16.56 -17.11 -4.94
N ARG A 24 -15.49 -17.91 -4.93
CA ARG A 24 -14.18 -17.50 -4.41
C ARG A 24 -13.56 -16.40 -5.26
N ASN A 25 -13.71 -16.46 -6.59
CA ASN A 25 -13.27 -15.40 -7.50
C ASN A 25 -14.13 -14.13 -7.46
N PHE A 26 -15.41 -14.24 -7.10
CA PHE A 26 -16.36 -13.12 -7.06
C PHE A 26 -16.59 -12.54 -5.66
N ARG A 27 -15.72 -12.79 -4.67
CA ARG A 27 -15.78 -12.05 -3.39
C ARG A 27 -15.62 -10.56 -3.68
N LYS A 28 -16.69 -9.78 -3.40
CA LYS A 28 -16.68 -8.32 -3.56
C LYS A 28 -15.44 -7.77 -2.86
N SER A 29 -14.56 -7.18 -3.65
CA SER A 29 -13.36 -6.51 -3.17
C SER A 29 -13.75 -5.43 -2.16
N LYS A 30 -13.14 -5.43 -0.97
CA LYS A 30 -13.28 -4.32 -0.01
C LYS A 30 -12.89 -2.99 -0.68
N ASN A 31 -13.59 -1.91 -0.31
CA ASN A 31 -13.29 -0.55 -0.72
C ASN A 31 -11.86 -0.16 -0.24
N PRO A 32 -11.02 0.47 -1.09
CA PRO A 32 -9.70 0.98 -0.70
C PRO A 32 -9.70 1.80 0.59
N GLU A 33 -10.67 2.69 0.79
CA GLU A 33 -10.77 3.55 1.99
C GLU A 33 -11.01 2.75 3.27
N HIS A 34 -11.82 1.70 3.18
CA HIS A 34 -12.05 0.80 4.31
C HIS A 34 -10.77 0.01 4.65
N LEU A 35 -10.03 -0.44 3.62
CA LEU A 35 -8.75 -1.11 3.81
C LEU A 35 -7.69 -0.18 4.41
N PHE A 36 -7.67 1.09 3.99
CA PHE A 36 -6.78 2.12 4.53
C PHE A 36 -7.10 2.40 5.99
N THR A 37 -8.38 2.57 6.34
CA THR A 37 -8.84 2.71 7.72
C THR A 37 -8.46 1.49 8.59
N GLU A 38 -8.64 0.26 8.09
CA GLU A 38 -8.19 -0.95 8.79
C GLU A 38 -6.66 -0.94 8.99
N ALA A 39 -5.89 -0.45 8.02
CA ALA A 39 -4.43 -0.36 8.14
C ALA A 39 -4.02 0.63 9.24
N LEU A 40 -4.66 1.80 9.31
CA LEU A 40 -4.42 2.78 10.38
C LEU A 40 -4.75 2.20 11.76
N GLN A 41 -5.86 1.46 11.88
CA GLN A 41 -6.20 0.77 13.12
C GLN A 41 -5.17 -0.28 13.52
N CYS A 42 -4.56 -0.98 12.55
CA CYS A 42 -3.48 -1.92 12.83
C CYS A 42 -2.24 -1.19 13.37
N LEU A 43 -1.90 -0.02 12.82
CA LEU A 43 -0.78 0.80 13.32
C LEU A 43 -1.02 1.31 14.74
N VAL A 44 -2.25 1.70 15.08
CA VAL A 44 -2.62 2.07 16.45
C VAL A 44 -2.42 0.90 17.43
N LYS A 45 -2.53 -0.34 16.94
CA LYS A 45 -2.29 -1.56 17.71
C LYS A 45 -0.86 -2.11 17.60
N ASP A 46 0.05 -1.34 16.99
CA ASP A 46 1.43 -1.72 16.65
C ASP A 46 1.56 -2.99 15.77
N ASP A 47 0.49 -3.39 15.08
CA ASP A 47 0.50 -4.50 14.12
C ASP A 47 0.96 -4.02 12.74
N LYS A 48 2.26 -3.71 12.65
CA LYS A 48 2.88 -3.18 11.42
C LYS A 48 2.81 -4.16 10.26
N HIS A 49 2.98 -5.46 10.52
CA HIS A 49 2.96 -6.47 9.47
C HIS A 49 1.58 -6.52 8.77
N ARG A 50 0.50 -6.51 9.55
CA ARG A 50 -0.85 -6.47 8.99
C ARG A 50 -1.15 -5.13 8.31
N ALA A 51 -0.70 -4.02 8.89
CA ALA A 51 -0.85 -2.70 8.28
C ALA A 51 -0.20 -2.64 6.89
N VAL A 52 1.03 -3.14 6.74
CA VAL A 52 1.72 -3.23 5.45
C VAL A 52 0.95 -4.08 4.44
N SER A 53 0.43 -5.23 4.87
CA SER A 53 -0.39 -6.09 4.00
C SER A 53 -1.66 -5.40 3.49
N LEU A 54 -2.34 -4.65 4.37
CA LEU A 54 -3.53 -3.88 4.01
C LEU A 54 -3.17 -2.71 3.09
N LEU A 55 -2.12 -1.95 3.38
CA LEU A 55 -1.66 -0.85 2.52
C LEU A 55 -1.26 -1.33 1.12
N ARG A 56 -0.59 -2.48 1.01
CA ARG A 56 -0.30 -3.10 -0.29
C ARG A 56 -1.58 -3.45 -1.06
N GLN A 57 -2.67 -3.80 -0.37
CA GLN A 57 -3.97 -4.01 -1.01
C GLN A 57 -4.64 -2.71 -1.43
N VAL A 58 -4.51 -1.64 -0.64
CA VAL A 58 -5.02 -0.30 -0.99
C VAL A 58 -4.38 0.17 -2.29
N VAL A 59 -3.05 0.24 -2.32
CA VAL A 59 -2.30 0.79 -3.47
C VAL A 59 -2.42 -0.06 -4.74
N LYS A 60 -2.76 -1.35 -4.61
CA LYS A 60 -3.07 -2.25 -5.73
C LYS A 60 -4.45 -1.96 -6.33
N LYS A 61 -5.40 -1.48 -5.53
CA LYS A 61 -6.77 -1.19 -5.95
C LYS A 61 -6.96 0.24 -6.39
N ASP A 62 -6.30 1.15 -5.71
CA ASP A 62 -6.30 2.57 -6.00
C ASP A 62 -4.86 3.04 -6.13
N SER A 63 -4.41 3.15 -7.38
CA SER A 63 -3.07 3.64 -7.68
C SER A 63 -2.92 5.12 -7.34
N ASP A 64 -4.00 5.88 -7.20
CA ASP A 64 -4.01 7.32 -6.95
C ASP A 64 -4.03 7.67 -5.45
N HIS A 65 -4.15 6.66 -4.58
CA HIS A 65 -4.14 6.83 -3.12
C HIS A 65 -2.72 7.19 -2.59
N VAL A 66 -2.34 8.46 -2.73
CA VAL A 66 -1.00 8.98 -2.37
C VAL A 66 -0.66 8.72 -0.90
N GLU A 67 -1.61 8.94 0.02
CA GLU A 67 -1.40 8.73 1.46
C GLU A 67 -1.04 7.29 1.81
N ALA A 68 -1.65 6.31 1.14
CA ALA A 68 -1.36 4.90 1.37
C ALA A 68 0.05 4.53 0.90
N TYR A 69 0.50 5.07 -0.23
CA TYR A 69 1.88 4.89 -0.68
C TYR A 69 2.89 5.55 0.26
N LEU A 70 2.63 6.79 0.70
CA LEU A 70 3.49 7.50 1.64
C LEU A 70 3.62 6.74 2.96
N LEU A 71 2.48 6.28 3.52
CA LEU A 71 2.50 5.52 4.75
C LEU A 71 3.16 4.14 4.59
N LEU A 72 2.92 3.46 3.46
CA LEU A 72 3.55 2.18 3.15
C LEU A 72 5.08 2.33 3.11
N GLY A 73 5.59 3.32 2.38
CA GLY A 73 7.03 3.59 2.30
C GLY A 73 7.63 3.92 3.67
N ASN A 74 6.94 4.75 4.46
CA ASN A 74 7.35 5.09 5.83
C ASN A 74 7.51 3.87 6.73
N ILE A 75 6.56 2.92 6.68
CA ILE A 75 6.59 1.74 7.56
C ILE A 75 7.68 0.76 7.13
N ILE A 76 7.84 0.51 5.82
CA ILE A 76 8.80 -0.49 5.35
C ILE A 76 10.24 0.00 5.39
N ARG A 77 10.49 1.30 5.61
CA ARG A 77 11.83 1.92 5.58
C ARG A 77 12.84 1.19 6.46
N THR A 78 12.44 0.76 7.65
CA THR A 78 13.34 0.09 8.60
C THR A 78 13.88 -1.23 8.05
N ASP A 79 13.04 -1.98 7.33
CA ASP A 79 13.38 -3.32 6.82
C ASP A 79 13.89 -3.27 5.38
N PHE A 80 13.37 -2.33 4.58
CA PHE A 80 13.60 -2.22 3.12
C PHE A 80 13.79 -0.76 2.68
N PRO A 81 14.88 -0.09 3.12
CA PRO A 81 15.08 1.33 2.88
C PRO A 81 15.19 1.69 1.40
N GLU A 82 15.81 0.87 0.55
CA GLU A 82 15.87 1.09 -0.90
C GLU A 82 14.48 0.99 -1.56
N GLN A 83 13.60 0.13 -1.03
CA GLN A 83 12.23 0.02 -1.54
C GLN A 83 11.41 1.24 -1.12
N ALA A 84 11.60 1.75 0.10
CA ALA A 84 10.98 2.99 0.57
C ALA A 84 11.35 4.18 -0.33
N VAL A 85 12.65 4.35 -0.66
CA VAL A 85 13.10 5.38 -1.60
C VAL A 85 12.35 5.30 -2.92
N LYS A 86 12.25 4.10 -3.52
CA LYS A 86 11.56 3.92 -4.81
C LYS A 86 10.09 4.31 -4.73
N ILE A 87 9.40 3.92 -3.64
CA ILE A 87 8.00 4.30 -3.42
C ILE A 87 7.88 5.82 -3.33
N HIS A 88 8.62 6.48 -2.45
CA HIS A 88 8.47 7.92 -2.26
C HIS A 88 8.95 8.73 -3.48
N GLN A 89 9.99 8.29 -4.20
CA GLN A 89 10.41 8.90 -5.47
C GLN A 89 9.27 8.86 -6.50
N SER A 90 8.55 7.74 -6.60
CA SER A 90 7.40 7.63 -7.51
C SER A 90 6.28 8.63 -7.19
N LEU A 91 6.18 9.10 -5.93
CA LEU A 91 5.20 10.10 -5.54
C LEU A 91 5.59 11.51 -6.00
N THR A 92 6.89 11.82 -6.10
CA THR A 92 7.36 13.17 -6.47
C THR A 92 6.95 13.61 -7.88
N VAL A 93 6.63 12.67 -8.75
CA VAL A 93 6.20 12.92 -10.13
C VAL A 93 4.69 12.96 -10.31
N ARG A 94 3.90 12.79 -9.23
CA ARG A 94 2.44 12.79 -9.31
C ARG A 94 1.91 14.22 -9.50
N PRO A 95 1.00 14.44 -10.47
CA PRO A 95 0.37 15.73 -10.65
C PRO A 95 -0.65 16.01 -9.53
N GLY A 96 -0.96 17.29 -9.30
CA GLY A 96 -2.08 17.69 -8.42
C GLY A 96 -1.84 17.52 -6.92
N LEU A 97 -0.60 17.24 -6.49
CA LEU A 97 -0.28 17.14 -5.07
C LEU A 97 -0.49 18.46 -4.35
N SER A 98 -1.09 18.39 -3.16
CA SER A 98 -1.12 19.54 -2.26
C SER A 98 0.31 19.91 -1.84
N LYS A 99 0.51 21.18 -1.48
CA LYS A 99 1.78 21.66 -0.96
C LYS A 99 2.25 20.86 0.27
N SER A 100 1.33 20.59 1.20
CA SER A 100 1.61 19.79 2.41
C SER A 100 2.04 18.38 2.03
N MET A 101 1.31 17.73 1.13
CA MET A 101 1.64 16.37 0.69
C MET A 101 3.01 16.31 0.03
N THR A 102 3.34 17.31 -0.79
CA THR A 102 4.66 17.43 -1.42
C THR A 102 5.77 17.57 -0.38
N VAL A 103 5.55 18.37 0.67
CA VAL A 103 6.46 18.51 1.80
C VAL A 103 6.65 17.17 2.51
N ASP A 104 5.57 16.45 2.80
CA ASP A 104 5.66 15.17 3.52
C ASP A 104 6.35 14.07 2.70
N ILE A 105 6.20 14.06 1.37
CA ILE A 105 6.97 13.19 0.48
C ILE A 105 8.47 13.52 0.54
N HIS A 106 8.85 14.80 0.54
CA HIS A 106 10.27 15.19 0.64
C HIS A 106 10.87 14.89 2.02
N LYS A 107 10.10 15.03 3.11
CA LYS A 107 10.52 14.57 4.45
C LYS A 107 10.77 13.07 4.45
N ALA A 108 9.84 12.30 3.91
CA ALA A 108 9.95 10.85 3.84
C ALA A 108 11.18 10.41 3.03
N LEU A 109 11.47 11.04 1.89
CA LEU A 109 12.69 10.78 1.11
C LEU A 109 13.97 11.14 1.87
N ALA A 110 13.99 12.27 2.57
CA ALA A 110 15.13 12.62 3.40
C ALA A 110 15.38 11.58 4.49
N ASP A 111 14.33 11.05 5.12
CA ASP A 111 14.43 9.97 6.10
C ASP A 111 14.88 8.64 5.49
N ASP A 112 14.40 8.30 4.29
CA ASP A 112 14.87 7.11 3.58
C ASP A 112 16.37 7.21 3.26
N TYR A 113 16.84 8.37 2.78
CA TYR A 113 18.25 8.57 2.49
C TYR A 113 19.11 8.58 3.76
N ARG A 114 18.60 9.08 4.89
CA ARG A 114 19.28 8.95 6.19
C ARG A 114 19.42 7.49 6.61
N ALA A 115 18.36 6.68 6.45
CA ALA A 115 18.41 5.24 6.75
C ALA A 115 19.46 4.51 5.88
N LEU A 116 19.73 5.01 4.67
CA LEU A 116 20.78 4.51 3.78
C LEU A 116 22.14 5.19 3.98
N THR A 117 22.32 6.03 5.00
CA THR A 117 23.54 6.85 5.23
C THR A 117 23.93 7.78 4.06
N LYS A 118 22.97 8.09 3.16
CA LYS A 118 23.14 8.98 2.00
C LYS A 118 22.85 10.43 2.38
N ILE A 119 23.67 11.00 3.25
CA ILE A 119 23.40 12.30 3.90
C ILE A 119 23.27 13.46 2.90
N ASP A 120 24.07 13.49 1.82
CA ASP A 120 23.97 14.54 0.79
C ASP A 120 22.64 14.53 0.03
N LEU A 121 22.05 13.34 -0.15
CA LEU A 121 20.73 13.20 -0.77
C LEU A 121 19.64 13.62 0.22
N ALA A 122 19.77 13.22 1.50
CA ALA A 122 18.84 13.64 2.54
C ALA A 122 18.79 15.17 2.68
N LYS A 123 19.96 15.83 2.68
CA LYS A 123 20.07 17.29 2.72
C LYS A 123 19.36 17.95 1.53
N ARG A 124 19.58 17.44 0.32
CA ARG A 124 18.93 17.96 -0.90
C ARG A 124 17.42 17.86 -0.86
N GLU A 125 16.87 16.78 -0.32
CA GLU A 125 15.41 16.66 -0.13
C GLU A 125 14.91 17.65 0.94
N GLY A 126 15.67 17.85 2.02
CA GLY A 126 15.39 18.90 3.01
C GLY A 126 15.36 20.31 2.42
N GLU A 127 16.30 20.65 1.55
CA GLU A 127 16.32 21.94 0.84
C GLU A 127 15.09 22.15 -0.05
N LYS A 128 14.52 21.07 -0.62
CA LYS A 128 13.27 21.17 -1.39
C LYS A 128 12.08 21.51 -0.50
N ILE A 129 12.04 21.03 0.74
CA ILE A 129 10.97 21.38 1.71
C ILE A 129 10.90 22.89 1.88
N LEU A 130 12.05 23.56 2.02
CA LEU A 130 12.12 25.02 2.21
C LEU A 130 11.59 25.83 1.01
N LYS A 131 11.61 25.26 -0.20
CA LYS A 131 11.01 25.89 -1.39
C LYS A 131 9.49 25.97 -1.28
N TYR A 132 8.87 24.95 -0.69
CA TYR A 132 7.45 24.95 -0.41
C TYR A 132 7.18 25.73 0.87
N GLU A 133 7.78 25.34 2.00
CA GLU A 133 7.55 25.93 3.31
C GLU A 133 8.81 26.59 3.86
N ARG A 134 9.00 27.88 3.52
CA ARG A 134 10.21 28.66 3.89
C ARG A 134 10.51 28.72 5.38
N ARG A 135 9.52 28.50 6.25
CA ARG A 135 9.64 28.54 7.71
C ARG A 135 9.54 27.15 8.34
N ASN A 136 9.62 26.08 7.54
CA ASN A 136 9.62 24.72 8.06
C ASN A 136 10.92 24.47 8.86
N LYS A 137 10.79 23.85 10.02
CA LYS A 137 11.88 23.58 10.98
C LYS A 137 12.28 22.10 11.04
N TRP A 138 11.61 21.25 10.26
CA TRP A 138 11.96 19.85 10.10
C TRP A 138 13.30 19.73 9.37
#